data_AF-A0A8K0C7W7-F1
#
_entry.id   AF-A0A8K0C7W7-F1
#
_cell.length_a   1.000
_cell.length_b   1.000
_cell.length_c   1.000
_cell.angle_alpha   90.00
_cell.angle_beta   90.00
_cell.angle_gamma   90.00
#
_symmetry.space_group_name_H-M   'P 1'
#
loop_
_entity.id
_entity.type
_entity.pdbx_description
1 polymer ?
#
loop_
_entity_poly.entity_id
_entity_poly.type
_entity_poly.pdbx_seq_one_letter_code
_entity_poly.pdbx_strand_id
1 'polypeptide(L)'
;MEQNCREIEDVAARYDNFNLHEKIKEMTGLGRQRLQDILKNKDSNIIIYLPAKLKLWEEYIRELFYDARAERENTTELAEEFRTTNQEIVFAIRNAK
;
A
#
# COMPACT_ATOMS: atom_id res chain seq x y z
N MET A 1 -18.01 -13.96 -35.78
CA MET A 1 -16.77 -14.70 -35.50
C MET A 1 -15.59 -14.12 -36.26
N GLU A 2 -15.69 -13.89 -37.57
CA GLU A 2 -14.57 -13.35 -38.39
C GLU A 2 -13.97 -12.04 -37.89
N GLN A 3 -14.79 -11.11 -37.41
CA GLN A 3 -14.33 -9.80 -36.93
C GLN A 3 -13.36 -9.92 -35.75
N ASN A 4 -13.65 -10.79 -34.77
CA ASN A 4 -12.83 -10.93 -33.59
C ASN A 4 -11.48 -11.61 -33.88
N CYS A 5 -11.44 -12.50 -34.89
CA CYS A 5 -10.20 -13.14 -35.34
C CYS A 5 -9.26 -12.10 -35.96
N ARG A 6 -9.79 -11.22 -36.83
CA ARG A 6 -9.00 -10.13 -37.43
C ARG A 6 -8.43 -9.18 -36.38
N GLU A 7 -9.21 -8.86 -35.35
CA GLU A 7 -8.74 -8.01 -34.26
C GLU A 7 -7.58 -8.64 -33.47
N ILE A 8 -7.58 -9.96 -33.27
CA ILE A 8 -6.44 -10.66 -32.64
C ILE A 8 -5.21 -10.64 -33.53
N GLU A 9 -5.39 -10.88 -34.83
CA GLU A 9 -4.31 -10.86 -35.81
C GLU A 9 -3.63 -9.49 -35.88
N ASP A 10 -4.42 -8.41 -35.84
CA ASP A 10 -3.91 -7.02 -35.82
C ASP A 10 -3.15 -6.69 -34.52
N VAL A 11 -3.55 -7.25 -33.38
CA VAL A 11 -2.85 -7.06 -32.09
C VAL A 11 -1.57 -7.91 -32.05
N ALA A 12 -1.61 -9.13 -32.58
CA ALA A 12 -0.44 -9.99 -32.72
C ALA A 12 0.61 -9.36 -33.65
N ALA A 13 0.19 -8.76 -34.77
CA ALA A 13 1.06 -8.06 -35.71
C ALA A 13 1.78 -6.86 -35.08
N ARG A 14 1.20 -6.27 -34.03
CA ARG A 14 1.78 -5.15 -33.26
C ARG A 14 2.71 -5.58 -32.12
N TYR A 15 2.98 -6.89 -31.98
CA TYR A 15 3.77 -7.48 -30.88
C TYR A 15 3.26 -7.10 -29.48
N ASP A 16 1.98 -6.79 -29.37
CA ASP A 16 1.35 -6.39 -28.12
C ASP A 16 0.80 -7.62 -27.39
N ASN A 17 1.72 -8.35 -26.75
CA ASN A 17 1.40 -9.59 -26.05
C ASN A 17 0.39 -9.37 -24.91
N PHE A 18 0.35 -8.18 -24.29
CA PHE A 18 -0.59 -7.88 -23.23
C PHE A 18 -2.03 -7.83 -23.77
N ASN A 19 -2.27 -6.99 -24.78
CA ASN A 19 -3.59 -6.84 -25.38
C ASN A 19 -4.01 -8.12 -26.11
N LEU A 20 -3.05 -8.90 -26.66
CA LEU A 20 -3.33 -10.20 -27.27
C LEU A 20 -3.92 -11.17 -26.24
N HIS A 21 -3.29 -11.30 -25.06
CA HIS A 21 -3.78 -12.15 -23.99
C HIS A 21 -5.12 -11.68 -23.42
N GLU A 22 -5.35 -10.38 -23.34
CA GLU A 22 -6.64 -9.82 -22.91
C GLU A 22 -7.76 -10.15 -23.90
N LYS A 23 -7.54 -9.92 -25.21
CA LYS A 23 -8.51 -10.22 -26.28
C LYS A 23 -8.83 -11.72 -26.38
N ILE A 24 -7.83 -12.60 -26.20
CA ILE A 24 -8.03 -14.05 -26.14
C ILE A 24 -8.89 -14.43 -24.93
N LYS A 25 -8.64 -13.82 -23.75
CA LYS A 25 -9.44 -14.09 -22.53
C LYS A 25 -10.89 -13.64 -22.70
N GLU A 26 -11.12 -12.49 -23.33
CA GLU A 26 -12.46 -11.99 -23.64
C GLU A 26 -13.21 -12.93 -24.58
N MET A 27 -12.57 -13.37 -25.67
CA MET A 27 -13.19 -14.27 -26.64
C MET A 27 -13.48 -15.66 -26.11
N THR A 28 -12.57 -16.21 -25.30
CA THR A 28 -12.72 -17.57 -24.76
C THR A 28 -13.66 -17.62 -23.55
N GLY A 29 -14.09 -16.46 -23.02
CA GLY A 29 -14.88 -16.40 -21.80
C GLY A 29 -14.14 -16.92 -20.56
N LEU A 30 -12.83 -17.16 -20.65
CA LEU A 30 -11.97 -17.67 -19.58
C LEU A 30 -11.56 -16.57 -18.58
N GLY A 31 -12.17 -15.40 -18.68
CA GLY A 31 -12.07 -14.39 -17.63
C GLY A 31 -12.58 -14.98 -16.32
N ARG A 32 -11.65 -15.34 -15.41
CA ARG A 32 -12.01 -15.57 -14.01
C ARG A 32 -12.85 -14.38 -13.59
N GLN A 33 -14.11 -14.62 -13.19
CA GLN A 33 -14.84 -13.62 -12.43
C GLN A 33 -13.90 -13.19 -11.32
N ARG A 34 -13.56 -11.90 -11.26
CA ARG A 34 -12.90 -11.35 -10.08
C ARG A 34 -13.87 -11.62 -8.95
N LEU A 35 -13.63 -12.71 -8.22
CA LEU A 35 -14.24 -12.94 -6.93
C LEU A 35 -13.87 -11.69 -6.16
N GLN A 36 -14.86 -10.84 -5.89
CA GLN A 36 -14.66 -9.65 -5.09
C GLN A 36 -13.94 -10.09 -3.83
N ASP A 37 -12.78 -9.49 -3.53
CA ASP A 37 -11.94 -9.92 -2.42
C ASP A 37 -12.80 -10.04 -1.16
N ILE A 38 -12.93 -11.27 -0.68
CA ILE A 38 -13.79 -11.60 0.45
C ILE A 38 -13.08 -11.07 1.69
N LEU A 39 -13.61 -9.99 2.25
CA LEU A 39 -13.09 -9.42 3.49
C LEU A 39 -13.50 -10.33 4.65
N LYS A 40 -12.52 -10.78 5.44
CA LYS A 40 -12.74 -11.59 6.64
C LYS A 40 -12.26 -10.85 7.88
N ASN A 41 -12.97 -11.01 8.98
CA ASN A 41 -12.50 -10.53 10.28
C ASN A 41 -11.46 -11.49 10.89
N LYS A 42 -10.96 -11.17 12.09
CA LYS A 42 -9.97 -11.98 12.82
C LYS A 42 -10.45 -13.40 13.14
N ASP A 43 -11.75 -13.58 13.30
CA ASP A 43 -12.40 -14.88 13.55
C ASP A 43 -12.69 -15.66 12.26
N SER A 44 -12.14 -15.22 11.12
CA SER A 44 -12.39 -15.78 9.78
C SER A 44 -13.84 -15.67 9.27
N ASN A 45 -14.68 -14.85 9.92
CA ASN A 45 -16.04 -14.57 9.48
C ASN A 45 -16.05 -13.60 8.30
N ILE A 46 -16.90 -13.88 7.31
CA ILE A 46 -17.02 -13.04 6.11
C ILE A 46 -17.81 -11.77 6.42
N ILE A 47 -17.23 -10.62 6.08
CA ILE A 47 -17.84 -9.30 6.25
C ILE A 47 -18.47 -8.85 4.92
N ILE A 48 -19.80 -8.95 4.86
CA ILE A 48 -20.57 -8.56 3.66
C ILE A 48 -21.10 -7.12 3.70
N TYR A 49 -21.36 -6.57 4.90
CA TYR A 49 -22.04 -5.28 5.06
C TYR A 49 -21.08 -4.08 5.12
N LEU A 50 -21.40 -2.98 4.43
CA LEU A 50 -20.49 -1.84 4.25
C LEU A 50 -20.03 -1.20 5.57
N PRO A 51 -20.92 -0.84 6.53
CA PRO A 51 -20.50 -0.37 7.85
C PRO A 51 -19.53 -1.31 8.59
N ALA A 52 -19.72 -2.62 8.46
CA ALA A 52 -18.81 -3.59 9.07
C ALA A 52 -17.44 -3.61 8.37
N LYS A 53 -17.39 -3.39 7.04
CA LYS A 53 -16.13 -3.23 6.30
C LYS A 53 -15.38 -1.97 6.75
N LEU A 54 -16.09 -0.86 6.89
CA LEU A 54 -15.49 0.41 7.34
C LEU A 54 -14.90 0.27 8.73
N LYS A 55 -15.65 -0.35 9.65
CA LYS A 55 -15.17 -0.62 11.01
C LYS A 55 -13.91 -1.49 11.02
N LEU A 56 -13.88 -2.56 10.21
CA LEU A 56 -12.69 -3.42 10.12
C LEU A 56 -11.47 -2.66 9.57
N TRP A 57 -11.67 -1.81 8.55
CA TRP A 57 -10.60 -0.97 8.01
C TRP A 57 -10.06 0.03 9.04
N GLU A 58 -10.94 0.64 9.81
CA GLU A 58 -10.57 1.56 10.88
C GLU A 58 -9.73 0.83 11.96
N GLU A 59 -10.17 -0.34 12.40
CA GLU A 59 -9.43 -1.18 13.35
C GLU A 59 -8.06 -1.59 12.78
N TYR A 60 -8.02 -2.01 11.52
CA TYR A 60 -6.78 -2.38 10.85
C TYR A 60 -5.77 -1.23 10.79
N ILE A 61 -6.20 -0.04 10.38
CA ILE A 61 -5.34 1.15 10.33
C ILE A 61 -4.87 1.53 11.74
N ARG A 62 -5.77 1.50 12.73
CA ARG A 62 -5.43 1.79 14.12
C ARG A 62 -4.34 0.86 14.64
N GLU A 63 -4.42 -0.43 14.34
CA GLU A 63 -3.42 -1.42 14.75
C GLU A 63 -2.11 -1.27 13.97
N LEU A 64 -2.19 -1.04 12.66
CA LEU A 64 -1.02 -0.90 11.79
C LEU A 64 -0.16 0.31 12.18
N PHE A 65 -0.81 1.39 12.59
CA PHE A 65 -0.16 2.64 12.99
C PHE A 65 -0.20 2.88 14.51
N TYR A 66 -0.43 1.84 15.31
CA TYR A 66 -0.35 1.96 16.76
C TYR A 66 1.10 2.25 17.18
N ASP A 67 1.38 3.50 17.59
CA ASP A 67 2.69 3.90 18.08
C ASP A 67 2.71 3.89 19.61
N ALA A 68 3.24 2.82 20.19
CA ALA A 68 3.41 2.68 21.63
C ALA A 68 4.38 3.73 22.25
N ARG A 69 5.14 4.48 21.44
CA ARG A 69 6.00 5.58 21.94
C ARG A 69 5.20 6.84 22.22
N ALA A 70 4.03 7.01 21.59
CA ALA A 70 3.18 8.19 21.78
C ALA A 70 2.52 8.23 23.18
N GLU A 71 2.37 7.08 23.85
CA GLU A 71 1.88 7.00 25.23
C GLU A 71 2.95 7.35 26.29
N ARG A 72 4.23 7.49 25.89
CA ARG A 72 5.22 8.15 26.74
C ARG A 72 5.00 9.66 26.64
N GLU A 73 4.08 10.14 27.46
CA GLU A 73 3.85 11.56 27.70
C GLU A 73 5.17 12.34 27.82
N ASN A 74 5.25 13.46 27.10
CA ASN A 74 5.94 14.70 27.49
C ASN A 74 7.13 14.55 28.44
N THR A 75 8.22 13.90 28.02
CA THR A 75 9.52 14.14 28.65
C THR A 75 9.96 15.56 28.31
N THR A 76 9.53 16.50 29.15
CA THR A 76 10.11 17.84 29.33
C THR A 76 11.61 17.75 29.73
N GLU A 77 12.16 16.55 29.88
CA GLU A 77 13.54 16.24 30.26
C GLU A 77 14.52 16.14 29.07
N LEU A 78 14.06 16.05 27.82
CA LEU A 78 14.97 15.98 26.65
C LEU A 78 15.63 17.32 26.30
N ALA A 79 15.25 18.42 26.95
CA ALA A 79 15.89 19.72 26.78
C ALA A 79 17.26 19.83 27.50
N GLU A 80 17.59 18.89 28.39
CA GLU A 80 18.88 18.90 29.10
C GLU A 80 19.97 18.07 28.43
N GLU A 81 19.62 17.05 27.64
CA GLU A 81 20.58 16.10 27.07
C GLU A 81 21.33 16.61 25.83
N PHE A 82 20.95 17.76 25.28
CA PHE A 82 21.64 18.37 24.12
C PHE A 82 22.08 19.82 24.38
N ARG A 83 22.63 20.12 25.56
CA ARG A 83 23.33 21.41 25.77
C ARG A 83 24.75 21.34 25.21
N THR A 84 24.89 21.62 23.91
CA THR A 84 26.21 21.92 23.36
C THR A 84 26.76 23.16 24.05
N THR A 85 27.91 23.04 24.69
CA THR A 85 28.55 24.16 25.38
C THR A 85 29.20 25.13 24.39
N ASN A 86 29.35 26.40 24.77
CA ASN A 86 30.03 27.39 23.91
C ASN A 86 31.46 26.97 23.54
N GLN A 87 32.12 26.16 24.39
CA GLN A 87 33.45 25.63 24.11
C GLN A 87 33.44 24.59 22.98
N GLU A 88 32.44 23.70 22.97
CA GLU A 88 32.24 22.71 21.90
C GLU A 88 31.91 23.39 20.56
N ILE A 89 31.10 24.45 20.57
CA ILE A 89 30.79 25.23 19.37
C ILE A 89 32.06 25.87 18.79
N VAL A 90 32.88 26.53 19.63
CA VAL A 90 34.13 27.16 19.19
C VAL A 90 35.13 26.11 18.67
N PHE A 91 35.20 24.94 19.30
CA PHE A 91 36.05 23.84 18.86
C PHE A 91 35.60 23.28 17.50
N ALA A 92 34.30 23.05 17.30
CA ALA A 92 33.76 22.57 16.03
C ALA A 92 34.02 23.57 14.90
N ILE A 93 33.82 24.87 15.13
CA ILE A 93 34.10 25.92 14.14
C ILE A 93 35.59 25.95 13.77
N ARG A 94 36.50 25.79 14.74
CA ARG A 94 37.95 25.80 14.46
C ARG A 94 38.41 24.59 13.64
N ASN A 95 37.76 23.45 13.82
CA ASN A 95 38.16 22.19 13.20
C ASN A 95 37.34 21.81 11.96
N ALA A 96 36.31 22.59 11.62
CA ALA A 96 35.60 22.48 10.36
C ALA A 96 36.49 23.04 9.24
N LYS A 97 37.23 22.15 8.57
CA LYS A 97 37.93 22.39 7.31
C LYS A 97 37.31 21.54 6.22
#